data_AF-A0A496R517-F1
#
_entry.id   AF-A0A496R517-F1
#
_cell.length_a   1.000
_cell.length_b   1.000
_cell.length_c   1.000
_cell.angle_alpha   90.00
_cell.angle_beta   90.00
_cell.angle_gamma   90.00
#
_symmetry.space_group_name_H-M   'P 1'
#
loop_
_entity.id
_entity.type
_entity.pdbx_description
1 polymer ?
#
loop_
_entity_poly.entity_id
_entity_poly.type
_entity_poly.pdbx_seq_one_letter_code
_entity_poly.pdbx_strand_id
1 'polypeptide(L)'
;MKYPHFRHTVTGVVVPLSAIKSRKSLGIGEFADLPMLGRWAASVGIELIQILPVNDTGFETSPYSALSAFALHPVYARLDDFPEAANPGDIAALRSELKNRRKKPGTVSTVSGITPGNINFDTVLAGKMRILRSMWKNAAAADIKKAEKWAKNNPWVQNYALFSLLKEENELKSWVEWKEFRNPDRKDLSRLWKKKKDKAFFWVWLQWRLEEQFTAASRELDSLGVALKGDIPILINEDSADLWAERDNFNRDFRAGSPDGQNWGFPIYNWEYLRSEDYRWWRDRLNQAAKFYHAWRIDHVLGFFRIWAVPKGDFSAWNGYFKPSAPVTRAELEALGFDTGRITWLSRAHFPGNELREIFGDEAGLVQKMLEQVGSEDLWRSRPDGPDEKEAAASPLSVEAREALYP
;
A
#
# COMPACT_ATOMS: atom_id res chain seq x y z
N MET A 1 -5.19 -2.32 22.82
CA MET A 1 -3.81 -2.80 22.62
C MET A 1 -3.32 -3.44 23.91
N LYS A 2 -2.60 -4.56 23.83
CA LYS A 2 -2.06 -5.29 24.99
C LYS A 2 -0.62 -4.88 25.28
N TYR A 3 -0.38 -3.60 25.56
CA TYR A 3 0.99 -3.15 25.80
C TYR A 3 1.48 -3.64 27.17
N PRO A 4 2.66 -4.30 27.27
CA PRO A 4 3.13 -4.93 28.50
C PRO A 4 3.66 -3.95 29.56
N HIS A 5 3.63 -2.63 29.32
CA HIS A 5 4.09 -1.59 30.25
C HIS A 5 5.51 -1.82 30.80
N PHE A 6 6.49 -1.94 29.90
CA PHE A 6 7.89 -2.14 30.25
C PHE A 6 8.39 -1.09 31.27
N ARG A 7 9.04 -1.54 32.34
CA ARG A 7 9.60 -0.70 33.41
C ARG A 7 11.13 -0.63 33.39
N HIS A 8 11.73 -1.14 32.33
CA HIS A 8 13.16 -1.27 32.11
C HIS A 8 13.47 -1.05 30.62
N THR A 9 14.76 -0.90 30.30
CA THR A 9 15.21 -0.82 28.90
C THR A 9 15.00 -2.17 28.21
N VAL A 10 14.29 -2.16 27.09
CA VAL A 10 13.99 -3.36 26.32
C VAL A 10 14.87 -3.43 25.08
N THR A 11 15.43 -4.61 24.84
CA THR A 11 16.13 -4.94 23.58
C THR A 11 15.20 -5.73 22.67
N GLY A 12 15.21 -5.38 21.38
CA GLY A 12 14.38 -6.01 20.37
C GLY A 12 15.11 -6.33 19.08
N VAL A 13 14.51 -7.19 18.26
CA VAL A 13 14.96 -7.46 16.89
C VAL A 13 13.92 -6.99 15.88
N VAL A 14 14.38 -6.44 14.77
CA VAL A 14 13.52 -6.08 13.62
C VAL A 14 13.78 -7.10 12.52
N VAL A 15 12.73 -7.78 12.08
CA VAL A 15 12.85 -8.81 11.03
C VAL A 15 11.60 -8.83 10.15
N PRO A 16 11.74 -8.77 8.81
CA PRO A 16 10.62 -9.05 7.92
C PRO A 16 10.13 -10.48 8.17
N LEU A 17 8.81 -10.67 8.41
CA LEU A 17 8.26 -12.02 8.61
C LEU A 17 8.64 -12.95 7.46
N SER A 18 8.63 -12.43 6.23
CA SER A 18 9.02 -13.15 5.02
C SER A 18 10.44 -13.72 5.05
N ALA A 19 11.36 -13.11 5.82
CA ALA A 19 12.75 -13.52 5.92
C ALA A 19 12.98 -14.68 6.91
N ILE A 20 12.01 -14.98 7.78
CA ILE A 20 12.13 -16.08 8.74
C ILE A 20 12.12 -17.42 7.98
N LYS A 21 13.04 -18.33 8.34
CA LYS A 21 13.13 -19.66 7.71
C LYS A 21 12.91 -20.74 8.75
N SER A 22 12.03 -21.68 8.45
CA SER A 22 11.87 -22.90 9.23
C SER A 22 11.81 -24.13 8.35
N ARG A 23 11.90 -25.32 8.96
CA ARG A 23 11.82 -26.60 8.22
C ARG A 23 10.45 -26.84 7.59
N LYS A 24 9.39 -26.27 8.19
CA LYS A 24 8.02 -26.44 7.72
C LYS A 24 7.65 -25.42 6.65
N SER A 25 8.30 -24.25 6.63
CA SER A 25 7.87 -23.14 5.78
C SER A 25 8.08 -23.41 4.30
N LEU A 26 7.21 -22.82 3.47
CA LEU A 26 7.22 -23.02 2.03
C LEU A 26 7.96 -21.87 1.33
N GLY A 27 9.25 -21.74 1.64
CA GLY A 27 10.16 -20.81 0.94
C GLY A 27 10.12 -19.35 1.41
N ILE A 28 9.16 -19.01 2.28
CA ILE A 28 8.96 -17.72 2.94
C ILE A 28 8.63 -17.97 4.42
N GLY A 29 8.90 -17.02 5.32
CA GLY A 29 8.42 -17.13 6.70
C GLY A 29 6.91 -16.97 6.79
N GLU A 30 6.29 -17.63 7.77
CA GLU A 30 4.85 -17.75 7.96
C GLU A 30 4.47 -17.33 9.39
N PHE A 31 3.20 -17.04 9.66
CA PHE A 31 2.78 -16.61 11.01
C PHE A 31 3.19 -17.61 12.10
N ALA A 32 3.06 -18.90 11.81
CA ALA A 32 3.46 -19.99 12.70
C ALA A 32 4.99 -20.13 12.91
N ASP A 33 5.82 -19.35 12.21
CA ASP A 33 7.26 -19.29 12.45
C ASP A 33 7.64 -18.27 13.54
N LEU A 34 6.77 -17.32 13.85
CA LEU A 34 7.03 -16.30 14.87
C LEU A 34 7.36 -16.88 16.25
N PRO A 35 6.63 -17.89 16.77
CA PRO A 35 6.95 -18.43 18.09
C PRO A 35 8.30 -19.15 18.16
N MET A 36 8.78 -19.69 17.04
CA MET A 36 10.14 -20.24 16.96
C MET A 36 11.19 -19.15 17.15
N LEU A 37 11.01 -17.98 16.52
CA LEU A 37 11.85 -16.81 16.75
C LEU A 37 11.70 -16.30 18.18
N GLY A 38 10.48 -16.29 18.72
CA GLY A 38 10.19 -15.91 20.10
C GLY A 38 10.93 -16.76 21.13
N ARG A 39 10.97 -18.09 20.95
CA ARG A 39 11.73 -18.99 21.84
C ARG A 39 13.23 -18.66 21.82
N TRP A 40 13.79 -18.40 20.64
CA TRP A 40 15.17 -17.95 20.53
C TRP A 40 15.38 -16.61 21.21
N ALA A 41 14.51 -15.62 20.94
CA ALA A 41 14.58 -14.29 21.52
C ALA A 41 14.57 -14.35 23.06
N ALA A 42 13.62 -15.08 23.64
CA ALA A 42 13.53 -15.31 25.08
C ALA A 42 14.81 -15.95 25.64
N SER A 43 15.41 -16.92 24.94
CA SER A 43 16.63 -17.60 25.40
C SER A 43 17.87 -16.70 25.49
N VAL A 44 17.85 -15.54 24.82
CA VAL A 44 18.96 -14.57 24.82
C VAL A 44 18.56 -13.24 25.45
N GLY A 45 17.41 -13.17 26.14
CA GLY A 45 16.93 -11.97 26.82
C GLY A 45 16.39 -10.87 25.90
N ILE A 46 16.00 -11.20 24.66
CA ILE A 46 15.27 -10.29 23.78
C ILE A 46 13.78 -10.40 24.09
N GLU A 47 13.14 -9.27 24.41
CA GLU A 47 11.74 -9.20 24.85
C GLU A 47 10.83 -8.55 23.79
N LEU A 48 11.37 -8.15 22.64
CA LEU A 48 10.61 -7.47 21.59
C LEU A 48 10.99 -7.99 20.19
N ILE A 49 9.99 -8.36 19.39
CA ILE A 49 10.16 -8.65 17.97
C ILE A 49 9.33 -7.65 17.18
N GLN A 50 9.96 -6.87 16.32
CA GLN A 50 9.26 -6.04 15.34
C GLN A 50 9.21 -6.74 13.98
N ILE A 51 8.03 -6.77 13.38
CA ILE A 51 7.86 -7.20 11.99
C ILE A 51 7.46 -6.02 11.10
N LEU A 52 7.74 -6.16 9.80
CA LEU A 52 7.19 -5.29 8.76
C LEU A 52 5.68 -5.52 8.59
N PRO A 53 4.97 -4.69 7.81
CA PRO A 53 3.55 -4.92 7.55
C PRO A 53 3.32 -6.30 6.92
N VAL A 54 2.23 -6.96 7.32
CA VAL A 54 1.83 -8.30 6.85
C VAL A 54 0.47 -8.30 6.16
N ASN A 55 0.03 -7.10 5.77
CA ASN A 55 -1.21 -6.90 5.05
C ASN A 55 -1.12 -7.50 3.64
N ASP A 56 -2.26 -7.88 3.07
CA ASP A 56 -2.30 -8.43 1.72
C ASP A 56 -1.89 -7.39 0.69
N THR A 57 -0.85 -7.70 -0.10
CA THR A 57 -0.31 -6.86 -1.18
C THR A 57 -0.55 -7.49 -2.56
N GLY A 58 -1.29 -8.61 -2.62
CA GLY A 58 -1.43 -9.37 -3.85
C GLY A 58 -0.07 -9.92 -4.30
N PHE A 59 0.34 -9.58 -5.51
CA PHE A 59 1.66 -9.95 -6.05
C PHE A 59 2.71 -8.85 -5.88
N GLU A 60 2.36 -7.70 -5.31
CA GLU A 60 3.34 -6.67 -4.98
C GLU A 60 4.20 -7.15 -3.80
N THR A 61 5.51 -7.05 -3.96
CA THR A 61 6.47 -7.53 -2.95
C THR A 61 6.71 -6.51 -1.84
N SER A 62 6.43 -5.23 -2.08
CA SER A 62 6.50 -4.19 -1.07
C SER A 62 5.38 -4.33 -0.03
N PRO A 63 5.69 -4.57 1.25
CA PRO A 63 4.66 -4.70 2.31
C PRO A 63 3.90 -3.40 2.58
N TYR A 64 4.36 -2.27 2.03
CA TYR A 64 3.72 -0.96 2.20
C TYR A 64 2.63 -0.67 1.15
N SER A 65 2.48 -1.52 0.13
CA SER A 65 1.49 -1.36 -0.95
C SER A 65 0.27 -2.25 -0.75
N ALA A 66 -0.33 -2.19 0.44
CA ALA A 66 -1.41 -3.09 0.82
C ALA A 66 -2.71 -2.85 0.01
N LEU A 67 -3.30 -3.95 -0.45
CA LEU A 67 -4.65 -4.01 -1.03
C LEU A 67 -5.74 -3.87 0.04
N SER A 68 -5.40 -4.04 1.32
CA SER A 68 -6.27 -3.61 2.40
C SER A 68 -5.51 -3.27 3.68
N ALA A 69 -5.99 -2.23 4.38
CA ALA A 69 -5.50 -1.85 5.70
C ALA A 69 -5.78 -2.92 6.79
N PHE A 70 -6.66 -3.88 6.52
CA PHE A 70 -7.16 -4.88 7.47
C PHE A 70 -6.74 -6.31 7.15
N ALA A 71 -6.79 -6.68 5.86
CA ALA A 71 -6.61 -8.05 5.42
C ALA A 71 -5.16 -8.52 5.60
N LEU A 72 -4.98 -9.74 6.11
CA LEU A 72 -3.70 -10.41 6.24
C LEU A 72 -3.31 -11.06 4.91
N HIS A 73 -2.01 -11.06 4.59
CA HIS A 73 -1.54 -11.63 3.34
C HIS A 73 -1.61 -13.18 3.34
N PRO A 74 -2.23 -13.82 2.34
CA PRO A 74 -2.26 -15.28 2.23
C PRO A 74 -0.89 -15.96 2.15
N VAL A 75 0.16 -15.22 1.76
CA VAL A 75 1.52 -15.74 1.64
C VAL A 75 2.08 -16.21 2.99
N TYR A 76 1.59 -15.66 4.11
CA TYR A 76 2.03 -15.99 5.46
C TYR A 76 1.28 -17.17 6.09
N ALA A 77 0.35 -17.80 5.37
CA ALA A 77 -0.38 -18.96 5.85
C ALA A 77 0.53 -20.19 5.99
N ARG A 78 0.48 -20.91 7.12
CA ARG A 78 0.98 -22.29 7.20
C ARG A 78 -0.13 -23.22 6.75
N LEU A 79 0.03 -23.87 5.60
CA LEU A 79 -0.98 -24.79 5.06
C LEU A 79 -1.19 -26.03 5.96
N ASP A 80 -0.11 -26.54 6.58
CA ASP A 80 -0.15 -27.71 7.46
C ASP A 80 -0.96 -27.49 8.76
N ASP A 81 -1.18 -26.23 9.17
CA ASP A 81 -1.83 -25.89 10.44
C ASP A 81 -3.33 -25.56 10.25
N PHE A 82 -3.87 -25.70 9.03
CA PHE A 82 -5.32 -25.56 8.81
C PHE A 82 -6.05 -26.83 9.27
N PRO A 83 -7.22 -26.68 9.93
CA PRO A 83 -8.08 -27.83 10.24
C PRO A 83 -8.59 -28.55 8.99
N GLU A 84 -8.84 -27.82 7.91
CA GLU A 84 -9.13 -28.40 6.60
C GLU A 84 -7.86 -29.05 6.05
N ALA A 85 -7.79 -30.38 6.07
CA ALA A 85 -6.61 -31.11 5.64
C ALA A 85 -6.22 -30.74 4.20
N ALA A 86 -5.05 -30.10 4.05
CA ALA A 86 -4.42 -29.96 2.75
C ALA A 86 -3.99 -31.33 2.23
N ASN A 87 -4.06 -31.55 0.92
CA ASN A 87 -3.51 -32.76 0.32
C ASN A 87 -1.98 -32.75 0.52
N PRO A 88 -1.39 -33.73 1.24
CA PRO A 88 0.05 -33.77 1.47
C PRO A 88 0.87 -33.80 0.17
N GLY A 89 0.32 -34.40 -0.89
CA GLY A 89 0.92 -34.43 -2.22
C GLY A 89 1.04 -33.05 -2.86
N ASP A 90 0.04 -32.18 -2.67
CA ASP A 90 0.08 -30.81 -3.19
C ASP A 90 1.15 -29.96 -2.49
N ILE A 91 1.27 -30.09 -1.17
CA ILE A 91 2.32 -29.42 -0.39
C ILE A 91 3.70 -29.93 -0.80
N ALA A 92 3.86 -31.25 -0.96
CA ALA A 92 5.10 -31.86 -1.42
C ALA A 92 5.49 -31.42 -2.84
N ALA A 93 4.51 -31.29 -3.74
CA ALA A 93 4.72 -30.78 -5.10
C ALA A 93 5.21 -29.33 -5.08
N LEU A 94 4.54 -28.44 -4.33
CA LEU A 94 4.96 -27.05 -4.18
C LEU A 94 6.37 -26.95 -3.57
N ARG A 95 6.66 -27.72 -2.52
CA ARG A 95 7.98 -27.76 -1.90
C ARG A 95 9.06 -28.21 -2.90
N SER A 96 8.73 -29.14 -3.79
CA SER A 96 9.66 -29.63 -4.83
C SER A 96 9.88 -28.59 -5.93
N GLU A 97 8.82 -27.90 -6.37
CA GLU A 97 8.93 -26.79 -7.32
C GLU A 97 9.84 -25.67 -6.79
N LEU A 98 9.63 -25.24 -5.54
CA LEU A 98 10.45 -24.20 -4.91
C LEU A 98 11.92 -24.62 -4.77
N LYS A 99 12.20 -25.89 -4.48
CA LYS A 99 13.56 -26.43 -4.46
C LYS A 99 14.21 -26.40 -5.84
N ASN A 100 13.47 -26.74 -6.89
CA ASN A 100 13.99 -26.75 -8.27
C ASN A 100 14.27 -25.34 -8.78
N ARG A 101 13.40 -24.36 -8.48
CA ARG A 101 13.61 -22.95 -8.85
C ARG A 101 14.79 -22.32 -8.13
N ARG A 102 15.05 -22.68 -6.86
CA ARG A 102 16.27 -22.25 -6.15
C ARG A 102 17.58 -22.70 -6.80
N LYS A 103 17.56 -23.82 -7.52
CA LYS A 103 18.75 -24.35 -8.24
C LYS A 103 19.02 -23.66 -9.58
N LYS A 104 18.07 -22.87 -10.09
CA LYS A 104 18.21 -22.06 -11.31
C LYS A 104 18.18 -20.59 -10.90
N PRO A 105 19.33 -19.92 -10.67
CA PRO A 105 19.32 -18.49 -10.42
C PRO A 105 18.64 -17.80 -11.62
N GLY A 106 17.45 -17.26 -11.41
CA GLY A 106 16.82 -16.39 -12.40
C GLY A 106 17.65 -15.11 -12.49
N THR A 107 17.94 -14.68 -13.70
CA THR A 107 18.46 -13.34 -14.02
C THR A 107 17.38 -12.32 -13.67
N VAL A 108 17.31 -11.91 -12.41
CA VAL A 108 16.60 -10.70 -12.03
C VAL A 108 17.63 -9.57 -12.07
N SER A 109 17.61 -8.80 -13.16
CA SER A 109 18.29 -7.52 -13.23
C SER A 109 17.69 -6.61 -12.16
N THR A 110 18.48 -6.26 -11.16
CA THR A 110 18.20 -5.09 -10.30
C THR A 110 19.43 -4.20 -10.32
N VAL A 111 19.19 -2.89 -10.41
CA VAL A 111 20.17 -1.81 -10.55
C VAL A 111 21.12 -1.68 -9.34
N SER A 112 21.01 -2.55 -8.32
CA SER A 112 21.70 -2.40 -7.03
C SER A 112 22.42 -3.64 -6.50
N GLY A 113 22.83 -4.58 -7.37
CA GLY A 113 24.00 -5.43 -7.09
C GLY A 113 23.97 -6.32 -5.84
N ILE A 114 22.82 -6.91 -5.46
CA ILE A 114 22.77 -7.96 -4.42
C ILE A 114 22.01 -9.19 -4.93
N THR A 115 22.72 -10.31 -5.10
CA THR A 115 22.13 -11.66 -5.19
C THR A 115 23.07 -12.65 -4.49
N PRO A 116 22.68 -13.25 -3.34
CA PRO A 116 21.93 -14.52 -3.35
C PRO A 116 20.86 -14.63 -2.23
N GLY A 117 19.65 -15.08 -2.57
CA GLY A 117 18.62 -15.44 -1.58
C GLY A 117 17.14 -15.25 -1.96
N ASN A 118 16.83 -14.92 -3.21
CA ASN A 118 15.49 -14.48 -3.65
C ASN A 118 14.38 -15.43 -3.20
N ILE A 119 13.47 -14.91 -2.37
CA ILE A 119 12.17 -15.53 -2.10
C ILE A 119 11.42 -15.52 -3.42
N ASN A 120 11.04 -16.69 -3.93
CA ASN A 120 10.24 -16.78 -5.16
C ASN A 120 8.77 -16.48 -4.82
N PHE A 121 8.49 -15.22 -4.55
CA PHE A 121 7.24 -14.73 -3.98
C PHE A 121 6.03 -15.21 -4.79
N ASP A 122 6.05 -14.99 -6.10
CA ASP A 122 4.95 -15.37 -7.00
C ASP A 122 4.67 -16.87 -6.98
N THR A 123 5.72 -17.71 -7.05
CA THR A 123 5.54 -19.16 -7.01
C THR A 123 4.97 -19.61 -5.66
N VAL A 124 5.46 -19.02 -4.56
CA VAL A 124 4.95 -19.34 -3.21
C VAL A 124 3.49 -18.94 -3.09
N LEU A 125 3.14 -17.71 -3.46
CA LEU A 125 1.77 -17.21 -3.35
C LEU A 125 0.82 -17.98 -4.26
N ALA A 126 1.14 -18.14 -5.55
CA ALA A 126 0.30 -18.89 -6.48
C ALA A 126 0.11 -20.34 -6.05
N GLY A 127 1.19 -20.99 -5.59
CA GLY A 127 1.14 -22.35 -5.05
C GLY A 127 0.25 -22.46 -3.81
N LYS A 128 0.41 -21.55 -2.84
CA LYS A 128 -0.42 -21.51 -1.64
C LYS A 128 -1.89 -21.24 -1.97
N MET A 129 -2.18 -20.27 -2.84
CA MET A 129 -3.54 -19.94 -3.24
C MET A 129 -4.25 -21.13 -3.91
N ARG A 130 -3.55 -21.89 -4.78
CA ARG A 130 -4.09 -23.12 -5.37
C ARG A 130 -4.49 -24.14 -4.30
N ILE A 131 -3.64 -24.34 -3.29
CA ILE A 131 -3.89 -25.32 -2.22
C ILE A 131 -5.01 -24.83 -1.31
N LEU A 132 -5.01 -23.56 -0.91
CA LEU A 132 -6.06 -22.94 -0.10
C LEU A 132 -7.43 -23.04 -0.78
N ARG A 133 -7.50 -22.82 -2.10
CA ARG A 133 -8.74 -23.01 -2.89
C ARG A 133 -9.19 -24.47 -2.90
N SER A 134 -8.27 -25.42 -2.91
CA SER A 134 -8.58 -26.84 -2.79
C SER A 134 -9.13 -27.18 -1.41
N MET A 135 -8.49 -26.67 -0.34
CA MET A 135 -8.94 -26.86 1.04
C MET A 135 -10.32 -26.28 1.28
N TRP A 136 -10.63 -25.10 0.71
CA TRP A 136 -11.94 -24.49 0.79
C TRP A 136 -13.07 -25.39 0.24
N LYS A 137 -12.81 -26.19 -0.81
CA LYS A 137 -13.80 -27.14 -1.34
C LYS A 137 -14.17 -28.22 -0.31
N ASN A 138 -13.30 -28.48 0.65
CA ASN A 138 -13.49 -29.46 1.72
C ASN A 138 -13.93 -28.80 3.03
N ALA A 139 -14.17 -27.48 3.06
CA ALA A 139 -14.58 -26.79 4.27
C ALA A 139 -15.94 -27.32 4.78
N ALA A 140 -15.99 -27.72 6.05
CA ALA A 140 -17.20 -28.26 6.64
C ALA A 140 -18.25 -27.16 6.84
N ALA A 141 -19.54 -27.52 6.80
CA ALA A 141 -20.63 -26.57 7.04
C ALA A 141 -20.52 -25.85 8.40
N ALA A 142 -19.89 -26.49 9.39
CA ALA A 142 -19.62 -25.89 10.70
C ALA A 142 -18.59 -24.74 10.60
N ASP A 143 -17.56 -24.87 9.77
CA ASP A 143 -16.54 -23.84 9.56
C ASP A 143 -17.11 -22.66 8.77
N ILE A 144 -17.99 -22.92 7.80
CA ILE A 144 -18.74 -21.87 7.10
C ILE A 144 -19.52 -21.01 8.10
N LYS A 145 -20.27 -21.65 9.03
CA LYS A 145 -21.02 -20.92 10.07
C LYS A 145 -20.11 -20.11 11.01
N LYS A 146 -18.93 -20.63 11.35
CA LYS A 146 -17.94 -19.89 12.17
C LYS A 146 -17.40 -18.68 11.41
N ALA A 147 -17.04 -18.83 10.13
CA ALA A 147 -16.61 -17.74 9.28
C ALA A 147 -17.71 -16.68 9.11
N GLU A 148 -18.98 -17.08 8.96
CA GLU A 148 -20.12 -16.14 8.93
C GLU A 148 -20.25 -15.34 10.23
N LYS A 149 -20.12 -16.01 11.38
CA LYS A 149 -20.14 -15.36 12.69
C LYS A 149 -18.96 -14.40 12.85
N TRP A 150 -17.77 -14.81 12.44
CA TRP A 150 -16.58 -13.97 12.47
C TRP A 150 -16.74 -12.73 11.57
N ALA A 151 -17.29 -12.89 10.37
CA ALA A 151 -17.52 -11.78 9.43
C ALA A 151 -18.51 -10.73 9.97
N LYS A 152 -19.47 -11.11 10.82
CA LYS A 152 -20.37 -10.15 11.49
C LYS A 152 -19.63 -9.20 12.44
N ASN A 153 -18.54 -9.67 13.04
CA ASN A 153 -17.69 -8.86 13.93
C ASN A 153 -16.55 -8.15 13.17
N ASN A 154 -16.42 -8.40 11.86
CA ASN A 154 -15.34 -7.90 11.01
C ASN A 154 -15.92 -7.40 9.67
N PRO A 155 -16.77 -6.35 9.68
CA PRO A 155 -17.52 -5.94 8.49
C PRO A 155 -16.63 -5.56 7.30
N TRP A 156 -15.40 -5.10 7.55
CA TRP A 156 -14.40 -4.81 6.51
C TRP A 156 -14.16 -6.00 5.56
N VAL A 157 -14.32 -7.24 6.03
CA VAL A 157 -14.00 -8.42 5.23
C VAL A 157 -14.97 -8.62 4.07
N GLN A 158 -16.19 -8.11 4.15
CA GLN A 158 -17.13 -8.21 3.03
C GLN A 158 -16.65 -7.38 1.84
N ASN A 159 -16.17 -6.15 2.10
CA ASN A 159 -15.61 -5.27 1.09
C ASN A 159 -14.33 -5.88 0.49
N TYR A 160 -13.42 -6.37 1.33
CA TYR A 160 -12.22 -7.06 0.86
C TYR A 160 -12.55 -8.31 0.03
N ALA A 161 -13.50 -9.15 0.46
CA ALA A 161 -13.88 -10.36 -0.26
C ALA A 161 -14.51 -10.07 -1.63
N LEU A 162 -15.35 -9.03 -1.73
CA LEU A 162 -15.89 -8.57 -3.01
C LEU A 162 -14.80 -7.99 -3.90
N PHE A 163 -13.93 -7.14 -3.34
CA PHE A 163 -12.80 -6.54 -4.05
C PHE A 163 -11.91 -7.62 -4.65
N SER A 164 -11.47 -8.60 -3.85
CA SER A 164 -10.58 -9.67 -4.31
C SER A 164 -11.24 -10.56 -5.36
N LEU A 165 -12.53 -10.87 -5.23
CA LEU A 165 -13.27 -11.60 -6.26
C LEU A 165 -13.36 -10.80 -7.57
N LEU A 166 -13.71 -9.52 -7.50
CA LEU A 166 -13.82 -8.66 -8.69
C LEU A 166 -12.45 -8.45 -9.33
N LYS A 167 -11.39 -8.35 -8.53
CA LYS A 167 -10.01 -8.28 -9.01
C LYS A 167 -9.62 -9.53 -9.78
N GLU A 168 -9.96 -10.72 -9.29
CA GLU A 168 -9.77 -11.98 -10.03
C GLU A 168 -10.59 -12.01 -11.35
N GLU A 169 -11.85 -11.59 -11.31
CA GLU A 169 -12.73 -11.53 -12.49
C GLU A 169 -12.28 -10.49 -13.54
N ASN A 170 -11.50 -9.49 -13.13
CA ASN A 170 -10.93 -8.45 -14.00
C ASN A 170 -9.42 -8.67 -14.25
N GLU A 171 -8.94 -9.92 -14.22
CA GLU A 171 -7.57 -10.29 -14.58
C GLU A 171 -6.49 -9.55 -13.75
N LEU A 172 -6.79 -9.33 -12.47
CA LEU A 172 -5.95 -8.64 -11.49
C LEU A 172 -5.71 -7.14 -11.74
N LYS A 173 -6.36 -6.53 -12.75
CA LYS A 173 -6.28 -5.09 -13.04
C LYS A 173 -6.70 -4.23 -11.86
N SER A 174 -6.23 -2.99 -11.85
CA SER A 174 -6.64 -2.03 -10.83
C SER A 174 -8.13 -1.73 -10.94
N TRP A 175 -8.80 -1.50 -9.81
CA TRP A 175 -10.24 -1.22 -9.84
C TRP A 175 -10.59 0.04 -10.64
N VAL A 176 -9.62 0.95 -10.84
CA VAL A 176 -9.80 2.14 -11.70
C VAL A 176 -10.05 1.79 -13.17
N GLU A 177 -9.60 0.60 -13.60
CA GLU A 177 -9.72 0.07 -14.96
C GLU A 177 -10.94 -0.85 -15.15
N TRP A 178 -11.66 -1.18 -14.07
CA TRP A 178 -12.81 -2.07 -14.16
C TRP A 178 -13.96 -1.41 -14.94
N LYS A 179 -14.62 -2.20 -15.79
CA LYS A 179 -15.77 -1.75 -16.59
C LYS A 179 -17.04 -1.57 -15.76
N GLU A 180 -17.24 -2.46 -14.78
CA GLU A 180 -18.37 -2.43 -13.86
C GLU A 180 -17.88 -2.24 -12.42
N PHE A 181 -18.73 -1.64 -11.58
CA PHE A 181 -18.46 -1.47 -10.15
C PHE A 181 -17.15 -0.72 -9.83
N ARG A 182 -16.72 0.18 -10.71
CA ARG A 182 -15.58 1.09 -10.48
C ARG A 182 -15.85 2.12 -9.38
N ASN A 183 -17.11 2.50 -9.16
CA ASN A 183 -17.54 3.47 -8.15
C ASN A 183 -18.84 3.01 -7.48
N PRO A 184 -18.81 1.89 -6.73
CA PRO A 184 -20.01 1.37 -6.10
C PRO A 184 -20.40 2.23 -4.91
N ASP A 185 -21.69 2.49 -4.74
CA ASP A 185 -22.21 3.04 -3.48
C ASP A 185 -22.49 1.91 -2.45
N ARG A 186 -22.94 2.28 -1.24
CA ARG A 186 -23.27 1.29 -0.18
C ARG A 186 -24.39 0.32 -0.61
N LYS A 187 -25.32 0.74 -1.47
CA LYS A 187 -26.41 -0.11 -1.99
C LYS A 187 -25.88 -1.08 -3.04
N ASP A 188 -24.97 -0.64 -3.91
CA ASP A 188 -24.27 -1.48 -4.87
C ASP A 188 -23.50 -2.58 -4.18
N LEU A 189 -22.69 -2.24 -3.17
CA LEU A 189 -21.94 -3.22 -2.36
C LEU A 189 -22.87 -4.24 -1.69
N SER A 190 -23.98 -3.79 -1.12
CA SER A 190 -24.98 -4.67 -0.50
C SER A 190 -25.63 -5.63 -1.51
N ARG A 191 -25.95 -5.14 -2.71
CA ARG A 191 -26.52 -5.95 -3.80
C ARG A 191 -25.49 -6.92 -4.36
N LEU A 192 -24.26 -6.46 -4.56
CA LEU A 192 -23.13 -7.29 -4.99
C LEU A 192 -22.89 -8.43 -4.01
N TRP A 193 -22.86 -8.14 -2.71
CA TRP A 193 -22.70 -9.15 -1.67
C TRP A 193 -23.77 -10.22 -1.79
N LYS A 194 -25.06 -9.85 -1.85
CA LYS A 194 -26.15 -10.82 -2.01
C LYS A 194 -25.99 -11.70 -3.26
N LYS A 195 -25.51 -11.12 -4.37
CA LYS A 195 -25.35 -11.84 -5.66
C LYS A 195 -24.11 -12.73 -5.70
N LYS A 196 -23.00 -12.30 -5.10
CA LYS A 196 -21.67 -12.92 -5.26
C LYS A 196 -21.13 -13.57 -3.99
N LYS A 197 -21.87 -13.53 -2.87
CA LYS A 197 -21.45 -14.07 -1.56
C LYS A 197 -20.81 -15.44 -1.70
N ASP A 198 -21.47 -16.41 -2.32
CA ASP A 198 -20.98 -17.79 -2.38
C ASP A 198 -19.59 -17.92 -3.03
N LYS A 199 -19.32 -17.09 -4.05
CA LYS A 199 -18.00 -17.04 -4.72
C LYS A 199 -16.97 -16.27 -3.88
N ALA A 200 -17.38 -15.15 -3.30
CA ALA A 200 -16.53 -14.29 -2.49
C ALA A 200 -16.19 -14.91 -1.12
N PHE A 201 -17.00 -15.87 -0.64
CA PHE A 201 -16.90 -16.40 0.72
C PHE A 201 -15.58 -17.12 1.01
N PHE A 202 -14.90 -17.63 -0.02
CA PHE A 202 -13.53 -18.11 0.09
C PHE A 202 -12.61 -17.09 0.79
N TRP A 203 -12.70 -15.81 0.39
CA TRP A 203 -11.85 -14.76 0.95
C TRP A 203 -12.20 -14.46 2.41
N VAL A 204 -13.49 -14.59 2.79
CA VAL A 204 -13.92 -14.48 4.20
C VAL A 204 -13.36 -15.62 5.03
N TRP A 205 -13.49 -16.85 4.56
CA TRP A 205 -12.94 -18.03 5.22
C TRP A 205 -11.41 -17.93 5.37
N LEU A 206 -10.72 -17.50 4.31
CA LEU A 206 -9.27 -17.35 4.32
C LEU A 206 -8.82 -16.32 5.36
N GLN A 207 -9.42 -15.13 5.39
CA GLN A 207 -9.06 -14.10 6.35
C GLN A 207 -9.34 -14.52 7.80
N TRP A 208 -10.44 -15.24 8.05
CA TRP A 208 -10.71 -15.82 9.35
C TRP A 208 -9.62 -16.81 9.78
N ARG A 209 -9.21 -17.74 8.90
CA ARG A 209 -8.14 -18.71 9.20
C ARG A 209 -6.77 -18.06 9.39
N LEU A 210 -6.44 -17.04 8.61
CA LEU A 210 -5.21 -16.26 8.80
C LEU A 210 -5.21 -15.53 10.14
N GLU A 211 -6.35 -14.95 10.54
CA GLU A 211 -6.49 -14.31 11.84
C GLU A 211 -6.33 -15.32 12.99
N GLU A 212 -6.85 -16.55 12.86
CA GLU A 212 -6.63 -17.62 13.84
C GLU A 212 -5.14 -17.95 13.99
N GLN A 213 -4.43 -18.17 12.88
CA GLN A 213 -2.99 -18.48 12.91
C GLN A 213 -2.17 -17.34 13.50
N PHE A 214 -2.43 -16.10 13.08
CA PHE A 214 -1.63 -14.97 13.55
C PHE A 214 -1.91 -14.62 15.01
N THR A 215 -3.17 -14.73 15.44
CA THR A 215 -3.54 -14.57 16.84
C THR A 215 -2.92 -15.66 17.71
N ALA A 216 -2.89 -16.91 17.23
CA ALA A 216 -2.24 -18.01 17.95
C ALA A 216 -0.74 -17.75 18.12
N ALA A 217 -0.05 -17.33 17.05
CA ALA A 217 1.37 -16.98 17.10
C ALA A 217 1.64 -15.81 18.08
N SER A 218 0.82 -14.77 18.05
CA SER A 218 0.91 -13.64 18.99
C SER A 218 0.74 -14.08 20.44
N ARG A 219 -0.25 -14.95 20.74
CA ARG A 219 -0.47 -15.50 22.09
C ARG A 219 0.69 -16.39 22.57
N GLU A 220 1.35 -17.10 21.68
CA GLU A 220 2.52 -17.90 22.04
C GLU A 220 3.75 -17.01 22.30
N LEU A 221 3.89 -15.88 21.60
CA LEU A 221 4.88 -14.87 21.96
C LEU A 221 4.61 -14.25 23.33
N ASP A 222 3.34 -13.93 23.63
CA ASP A 222 2.89 -13.49 24.95
C ASP A 222 3.32 -14.46 26.06
N SER A 223 3.12 -15.78 25.87
CA SER A 223 3.48 -16.79 26.87
C SER A 223 4.99 -16.96 27.05
N LEU A 224 5.79 -16.49 26.10
CA LEU A 224 7.26 -16.46 26.16
C LEU A 224 7.80 -15.16 26.75
N GLY A 225 6.94 -14.20 27.11
CA GLY A 225 7.37 -12.87 27.56
C GLY A 225 7.97 -12.01 26.45
N VAL A 226 7.66 -12.31 25.18
CA VAL A 226 8.18 -11.59 24.01
C VAL A 226 7.05 -10.79 23.37
N ALA A 227 7.16 -9.48 23.38
CA ALA A 227 6.18 -8.60 22.75
C ALA A 227 6.38 -8.56 21.22
N LEU A 228 5.30 -8.79 20.47
CA LEU A 228 5.22 -8.49 19.04
C LEU A 228 4.88 -7.02 18.78
N LYS A 229 5.77 -6.30 18.08
CA LYS A 229 5.57 -4.94 17.57
C LYS A 229 5.26 -4.98 16.07
N GLY A 230 4.07 -4.51 15.70
CA GLY A 230 3.66 -4.37 14.31
C GLY A 230 4.18 -3.09 13.65
N ASP A 231 3.94 -2.99 12.35
CA ASP A 231 4.22 -1.80 11.54
C ASP A 231 2.99 -1.46 10.69
N ILE A 232 2.54 -0.21 10.77
CA ILE A 232 1.32 0.29 10.15
C ILE A 232 1.71 1.42 9.20
N PRO A 233 1.67 1.19 7.87
CA PRO A 233 1.83 2.26 6.88
C PRO A 233 0.76 3.33 7.09
N ILE A 234 1.10 4.61 7.15
CA ILE A 234 0.04 5.62 7.34
C ILE A 234 -0.92 5.68 6.16
N LEU A 235 -0.47 5.47 4.92
CA LEU A 235 -1.30 5.53 3.71
C LEU A 235 -1.69 4.14 3.21
N ILE A 236 -2.57 4.11 2.22
CA ILE A 236 -3.01 2.88 1.53
C ILE A 236 -2.87 3.04 0.02
N ASN A 237 -2.64 1.93 -0.67
CA ASN A 237 -2.62 1.88 -2.14
C ASN A 237 -3.95 2.41 -2.72
N GLU A 238 -3.89 3.16 -3.83
CA GLU A 238 -5.09 3.54 -4.58
C GLU A 238 -5.86 2.29 -5.00
N ASP A 239 -5.18 1.27 -5.49
CA ASP A 239 -5.75 -0.03 -5.86
C ASP A 239 -5.99 -0.92 -4.63
N SER A 240 -6.87 -0.50 -3.72
CA SER A 240 -7.20 -1.24 -2.50
C SER A 240 -8.71 -1.38 -2.30
N ALA A 241 -9.10 -2.41 -1.55
CA ALA A 241 -10.48 -2.62 -1.10
C ALA A 241 -11.00 -1.42 -0.28
N ASP A 242 -10.11 -0.84 0.52
CA ASP A 242 -10.39 0.33 1.34
C ASP A 242 -10.77 1.54 0.48
N LEU A 243 -9.96 1.90 -0.50
CA LEU A 243 -10.26 3.05 -1.36
C LEU A 243 -11.41 2.78 -2.34
N TRP A 244 -11.55 1.52 -2.76
CA TRP A 244 -12.63 1.09 -3.64
C TRP A 244 -14.01 1.20 -2.98
N ALA A 245 -14.15 0.68 -1.75
CA ALA A 245 -15.44 0.56 -1.06
C ALA A 245 -15.73 1.66 -0.01
N GLU A 246 -14.69 2.30 0.54
CA GLU A 246 -14.79 3.29 1.62
C GLU A 246 -14.15 4.63 1.19
N ARG A 247 -14.40 4.97 -0.08
CA ARG A 247 -13.77 6.05 -0.86
C ARG A 247 -13.82 7.42 -0.21
N ASP A 248 -14.90 7.74 0.49
CA ASP A 248 -15.11 9.05 1.12
C ASP A 248 -14.06 9.37 2.19
N ASN A 249 -13.40 8.35 2.76
CA ASN A 249 -12.28 8.51 3.69
C ASN A 249 -11.02 9.10 3.03
N PHE A 250 -10.97 9.18 1.70
CA PHE A 250 -9.78 9.55 0.94
C PHE A 250 -10.04 10.73 0.01
N ASN A 251 -9.08 11.65 -0.05
CA ASN A 251 -9.02 12.67 -1.07
C ASN A 251 -8.09 12.18 -2.19
N ARG A 252 -8.67 11.95 -3.37
CA ARG A 252 -7.99 11.38 -4.54
C ARG A 252 -7.45 12.42 -5.50
N ASP A 253 -7.70 13.70 -5.24
CA ASP A 253 -7.19 14.81 -6.05
C ASP A 253 -5.70 15.07 -5.75
N PHE A 254 -5.18 14.44 -4.68
CA PHE A 254 -3.79 14.54 -4.27
C PHE A 254 -3.11 13.17 -4.14
N ARG A 255 -1.78 13.21 -4.14
CA ARG A 255 -0.85 12.13 -3.86
C ARG A 255 0.07 12.56 -2.73
N ALA A 256 0.35 11.65 -1.81
CA ALA A 256 1.34 11.90 -0.78
C ALA A 256 2.76 11.84 -1.37
N GLY A 257 3.64 12.63 -0.80
CA GLY A 257 5.05 12.61 -1.14
C GLY A 257 5.90 13.25 -0.06
N SER A 258 7.02 13.84 -0.49
CA SER A 258 7.84 14.68 0.36
C SER A 258 8.44 15.87 -0.40
N PRO A 259 8.81 16.95 0.33
CA PRO A 259 9.34 18.18 -0.28
C PRO A 259 10.67 18.02 -1.02
N ASP A 260 11.35 16.88 -0.84
CA ASP A 260 12.59 16.50 -1.52
C ASP A 260 12.34 15.87 -2.92
N GLY A 261 11.09 15.92 -3.41
CA GLY A 261 10.73 15.51 -4.76
C GLY A 261 10.16 14.10 -4.89
N GLN A 262 10.06 13.33 -3.80
CA GLN A 262 9.50 11.97 -3.86
C GLN A 262 7.98 11.99 -3.96
N ASN A 263 7.42 11.45 -5.04
CA ASN A 263 5.99 11.20 -5.18
C ASN A 263 5.71 9.73 -4.84
N TRP A 264 4.99 9.47 -3.76
CA TRP A 264 4.70 8.10 -3.31
C TRP A 264 3.47 7.50 -3.98
N GLY A 265 2.69 8.28 -4.75
CA GLY A 265 1.56 7.76 -5.53
C GLY A 265 0.32 7.36 -4.71
N PHE A 266 0.33 7.52 -3.39
CA PHE A 266 -0.81 7.17 -2.53
C PHE A 266 -1.78 8.34 -2.35
N PRO A 267 -3.10 8.14 -2.46
CA PRO A 267 -4.10 9.16 -2.10
C PRO A 267 -3.96 9.59 -0.63
N ILE A 268 -4.28 10.84 -0.32
CA ILE A 268 -4.26 11.35 1.05
C ILE A 268 -5.63 11.15 1.72
N TYR A 269 -5.69 11.31 3.04
CA TYR A 269 -6.94 11.22 3.77
C TYR A 269 -7.85 12.43 3.57
N ASN A 270 -9.16 12.18 3.52
CA ASN A 270 -10.17 13.19 3.74
C ASN A 270 -10.41 13.33 5.25
N TRP A 271 -9.57 14.12 5.92
CA TRP A 271 -9.64 14.31 7.37
C TRP A 271 -10.96 14.92 7.86
N GLU A 272 -11.65 15.69 7.01
CA GLU A 272 -12.96 16.26 7.35
C GLU A 272 -14.04 15.16 7.40
N TYR A 273 -14.11 14.29 6.39
CA TYR A 273 -15.02 13.15 6.39
C TYR A 273 -14.69 12.15 7.50
N LEU A 274 -13.40 11.84 7.69
CA LEU A 274 -12.96 10.98 8.79
C LEU A 274 -13.44 11.55 10.13
N ARG A 275 -13.34 12.87 10.35
CA ARG A 275 -13.83 13.52 11.57
C ARG A 275 -15.34 13.43 11.69
N SER A 276 -16.10 13.65 10.61
CA SER A 276 -17.58 13.56 10.67
C SER A 276 -18.06 12.15 11.00
N GLU A 277 -17.27 11.13 10.68
CA GLU A 277 -17.53 9.72 11.01
C GLU A 277 -16.82 9.26 12.31
N ASP A 278 -16.44 10.19 13.21
CA ASP A 278 -15.75 9.91 14.48
C ASP A 278 -14.49 9.01 14.31
N TYR A 279 -13.78 9.23 13.20
CA TYR A 279 -12.58 8.51 12.80
C TYR A 279 -12.78 6.99 12.74
N ARG A 280 -14.00 6.51 12.50
CA ARG A 280 -14.40 5.09 12.52
C ARG A 280 -13.40 4.19 11.78
N TRP A 281 -13.04 4.53 10.54
CA TRP A 281 -12.13 3.71 9.72
C TRP A 281 -10.75 3.53 10.39
N TRP A 282 -10.17 4.61 10.93
CA TRP A 282 -8.90 4.54 11.66
C TRP A 282 -9.02 3.78 12.97
N ARG A 283 -10.11 3.97 13.72
CA ARG A 283 -10.37 3.21 14.95
C ARG A 283 -10.50 1.72 14.67
N ASP A 284 -11.24 1.35 13.64
CA ASP A 284 -11.40 -0.05 13.21
C ASP A 284 -10.06 -0.65 12.78
N ARG A 285 -9.25 0.10 12.02
CA ARG A 285 -7.92 -0.32 11.60
C ARG A 285 -7.01 -0.62 12.80
N LEU A 286 -7.00 0.26 13.80
CA LEU A 286 -6.23 0.07 15.03
C LEU A 286 -6.78 -1.09 15.89
N ASN A 287 -8.10 -1.26 15.93
CA ASN A 287 -8.74 -2.38 16.62
C ASN A 287 -8.36 -3.72 15.99
N GLN A 288 -8.31 -3.80 14.65
CA GLN A 288 -7.86 -4.99 13.93
C GLN A 288 -6.38 -5.28 14.25
N ALA A 289 -5.51 -4.27 14.16
CA ALA A 289 -4.09 -4.42 14.50
C ALA A 289 -3.88 -4.86 15.97
N ALA A 290 -4.72 -4.38 16.88
CA ALA A 290 -4.62 -4.66 18.32
C ALA A 290 -4.94 -6.11 18.70
N LYS A 291 -5.51 -6.90 17.77
CA LYS A 291 -5.70 -8.34 17.95
C LYS A 291 -4.37 -9.10 18.00
N PHE A 292 -3.35 -8.58 17.31
CA PHE A 292 -2.08 -9.25 17.08
C PHE A 292 -0.90 -8.58 17.79
N TYR A 293 -0.91 -7.25 17.85
CA TYR A 293 0.24 -6.48 18.28
C TYR A 293 0.13 -5.94 19.70
N HIS A 294 1.27 -5.96 20.40
CA HIS A 294 1.45 -5.36 21.73
C HIS A 294 1.86 -3.89 21.62
N ALA A 295 2.54 -3.54 20.54
CA ALA A 295 2.92 -2.18 20.16
C ALA A 295 2.89 -2.05 18.63
N TRP A 296 2.82 -0.84 18.12
CA TRP A 296 2.90 -0.57 16.68
C TRP A 296 3.87 0.58 16.40
N ARG A 297 4.65 0.44 15.33
CA ARG A 297 5.21 1.57 14.60
C ARG A 297 4.11 2.09 13.66
N ILE A 298 3.84 3.39 13.68
CA ILE A 298 3.09 4.02 12.60
C ILE A 298 4.10 4.74 11.73
N ASP A 299 4.23 4.26 10.50
CA ASP A 299 5.13 4.85 9.51
C ASP A 299 4.67 6.27 9.16
N HIS A 300 5.62 7.17 8.96
CA HIS A 300 5.35 8.57 8.64
C HIS A 300 4.24 9.22 9.52
N VAL A 301 4.35 9.05 10.84
CA VAL A 301 3.40 9.57 11.85
C VAL A 301 3.12 11.08 11.72
N LEU A 302 4.05 11.84 11.14
CA LEU A 302 3.87 13.27 10.84
C LEU A 302 2.65 13.53 9.95
N GLY A 303 2.23 12.58 9.12
CA GLY A 303 1.05 12.69 8.26
C GLY A 303 -0.28 12.86 9.01
N PHE A 304 -0.33 12.57 10.31
CA PHE A 304 -1.48 12.94 11.17
C PHE A 304 -1.54 14.44 11.46
N PHE A 305 -0.39 15.11 11.46
CA PHE A 305 -0.30 16.56 11.67
C PHE A 305 -0.39 17.31 10.34
N ARG A 306 0.43 16.89 9.36
CA ARG A 306 0.41 17.41 7.99
C ARG A 306 1.10 16.42 7.05
N ILE A 307 0.59 16.34 5.83
CA ILE A 307 1.20 15.53 4.77
C ILE A 307 1.57 16.40 3.59
N TRP A 308 2.68 16.11 2.92
CA TRP A 308 3.01 16.76 1.66
C TRP A 308 2.06 16.22 0.59
N ALA A 309 1.16 17.08 0.11
CA ALA A 309 0.11 16.78 -0.83
C ALA A 309 0.47 17.33 -2.21
N VAL A 310 0.69 16.43 -3.15
CA VAL A 310 1.03 16.68 -4.56
C VAL A 310 -0.25 16.54 -5.38
N PRO A 311 -0.63 17.50 -6.25
CA PRO A 311 -1.78 17.32 -7.15
C PRO A 311 -1.67 16.01 -7.96
N LYS A 312 -2.79 15.30 -8.18
CA LYS A 312 -2.78 13.99 -8.85
C LYS A 312 -2.17 14.03 -10.27
N GLY A 313 -2.27 15.16 -10.96
CA GLY A 313 -1.71 15.33 -12.31
C GLY A 313 -0.19 15.53 -12.35
N ASP A 314 0.44 15.76 -11.19
CA ASP A 314 1.87 16.04 -11.13
C ASP A 314 2.67 14.74 -10.94
N PHE A 315 3.63 14.50 -11.83
CA PHE A 315 4.51 13.34 -11.77
C PHE A 315 5.58 13.49 -10.67
N SER A 316 6.19 14.66 -10.54
CA SER A 316 7.14 14.98 -9.47
C SER A 316 6.44 15.53 -8.23
N ALA A 317 7.07 15.43 -7.05
CA ALA A 317 6.49 15.99 -5.83
C ALA A 317 6.86 17.46 -5.56
N TRP A 318 7.63 18.10 -6.44
CA TRP A 318 8.12 19.47 -6.22
C TRP A 318 6.99 20.50 -6.07
N ASN A 319 5.89 20.31 -6.79
CA ASN A 319 4.71 21.18 -6.77
C ASN A 319 3.73 20.86 -5.63
N GLY A 320 4.10 19.98 -4.70
CA GLY A 320 3.28 19.70 -3.53
C GLY A 320 3.29 20.84 -2.52
N TYR A 321 2.47 20.69 -1.49
CA TYR A 321 2.46 21.56 -0.32
C TYR A 321 1.94 20.80 0.90
N PHE A 322 2.26 21.28 2.11
CA PHE A 322 1.74 20.65 3.32
C PHE A 322 0.23 20.83 3.45
N LYS A 323 -0.48 19.76 3.78
CA LYS A 323 -1.92 19.76 4.08
C LYS A 323 -2.17 19.11 5.45
N PRO A 324 -2.81 19.81 6.40
CA PRO A 324 -3.17 21.23 6.34
C PRO A 324 -1.94 22.15 6.24
N SER A 325 -2.17 23.34 5.68
CA SER A 325 -1.26 24.49 5.71
C SER A 325 -2.05 25.73 6.13
N ALA A 326 -1.34 26.76 6.56
CA ALA A 326 -1.88 28.11 6.67
C ALA A 326 -1.60 28.82 5.34
N PRO A 327 -2.57 28.91 4.41
CA PRO A 327 -2.34 29.58 3.14
C PRO A 327 -2.29 31.09 3.34
N VAL A 328 -1.55 31.78 2.48
CA VAL A 328 -1.71 33.22 2.25
C VAL A 328 -2.61 33.39 1.04
N THR A 329 -3.71 34.12 1.21
CA THR A 329 -4.71 34.34 0.16
C THR A 329 -4.26 35.42 -0.81
N ARG A 330 -4.81 35.38 -2.04
CA ARG A 330 -4.63 36.44 -3.04
C ARG A 330 -5.02 37.82 -2.48
N ALA A 331 -6.15 37.91 -1.79
CA ALA A 331 -6.64 39.17 -1.21
C ALA A 331 -5.68 39.75 -0.17
N GLU A 332 -5.04 38.90 0.65
CA GLU A 332 -4.02 39.34 1.61
C GLU A 332 -2.76 39.88 0.89
N LEU A 333 -2.33 39.23 -0.20
CA LEU A 333 -1.20 39.71 -1.00
C LEU A 333 -1.52 41.04 -1.71
N GLU A 334 -2.71 41.16 -2.29
CA GLU A 334 -3.19 42.41 -2.93
C GLU A 334 -3.24 43.55 -1.92
N ALA A 335 -3.73 43.30 -0.69
CA ALA A 335 -3.75 44.28 0.39
C ALA A 335 -2.34 44.72 0.84
N LEU A 336 -1.32 43.87 0.65
CA LEU A 336 0.09 44.20 0.88
C LEU A 336 0.75 44.91 -0.32
N GLY A 337 0.00 45.21 -1.39
CA GLY A 337 0.49 45.93 -2.57
C GLY A 337 1.12 45.04 -3.65
N PHE A 338 0.95 43.72 -3.58
CA PHE A 338 1.43 42.81 -4.63
C PHE A 338 0.49 42.87 -5.84
N ASP A 339 1.04 43.11 -7.03
CA ASP A 339 0.26 43.07 -8.27
C ASP A 339 -0.02 41.64 -8.76
N THR A 340 -0.89 41.52 -9.77
CA THR A 340 -1.27 40.24 -10.37
C THR A 340 -0.06 39.45 -10.89
N GLY A 341 0.95 40.12 -11.45
CA GLY A 341 2.15 39.48 -11.96
C GLY A 341 2.97 38.84 -10.84
N ARG A 342 3.22 39.60 -9.76
CA ARG A 342 3.96 39.16 -8.58
C ARG A 342 3.24 38.04 -7.83
N ILE A 343 1.92 38.11 -7.72
CA ILE A 343 1.14 37.03 -7.11
C ILE A 343 1.19 35.77 -7.96
N THR A 344 1.12 35.90 -9.28
CA THR A 344 1.25 34.76 -10.21
C THR A 344 2.62 34.11 -10.07
N TRP A 345 3.68 34.92 -9.96
CA TRP A 345 5.04 34.44 -9.69
C TRP A 345 5.15 33.62 -8.40
N LEU A 346 4.56 34.10 -7.29
CA LEU A 346 4.63 33.42 -5.98
C LEU A 346 3.79 32.14 -5.90
N SER A 347 2.75 32.00 -6.74
CA SER A 347 1.72 30.97 -6.56
C SER A 347 1.71 29.89 -7.65
N ARG A 348 2.48 30.06 -8.72
CA ARG A 348 2.54 29.10 -9.84
C ARG A 348 3.98 28.70 -10.12
N ALA A 349 4.18 27.41 -10.34
CA ALA A 349 5.45 26.89 -10.83
C ALA A 349 5.82 27.56 -12.16
N HIS A 350 7.09 27.94 -12.28
CA HIS A 350 7.65 28.61 -13.44
C HIS A 350 9.13 28.22 -13.57
N PHE A 351 9.63 28.31 -14.80
CA PHE A 351 11.00 28.13 -15.19
C PHE A 351 11.65 29.51 -15.34
N PRO A 352 12.69 29.82 -14.56
CA PRO A 352 13.54 30.99 -14.81
C PRO A 352 14.14 30.92 -16.22
N GLY A 353 14.09 32.03 -16.97
CA GLY A 353 14.58 32.03 -18.34
C GLY A 353 16.07 31.74 -18.47
N ASN A 354 16.87 32.06 -17.44
CA ASN A 354 18.29 31.70 -17.38
C ASN A 354 18.49 30.18 -17.27
N GLU A 355 17.68 29.48 -16.49
CA GLU A 355 17.72 28.00 -16.40
C GLU A 355 17.30 27.37 -17.72
N LEU A 356 16.28 27.89 -18.40
CA LEU A 356 15.92 27.43 -19.74
C LEU A 356 17.08 27.60 -20.73
N ARG A 357 17.80 28.72 -20.67
CA ARG A 357 18.99 28.94 -21.52
C ARG A 357 20.16 28.03 -21.17
N GLU A 358 20.33 27.70 -19.89
CA GLU A 358 21.38 26.79 -19.43
C GLU A 358 21.09 25.33 -19.85
N ILE A 359 19.84 24.89 -19.73
CA ILE A 359 19.42 23.52 -20.03
C ILE A 359 19.30 23.30 -21.54
N PHE A 360 18.65 24.21 -22.26
CA PHE A 360 18.29 24.03 -23.67
C PHE A 360 19.23 24.75 -24.64
N GLY A 361 20.17 25.56 -24.16
CA GLY A 361 21.15 26.26 -25.00
C GLY A 361 20.51 27.07 -26.11
N ASP A 362 20.92 26.80 -27.36
CA ASP A 362 20.42 27.47 -28.56
C ASP A 362 18.91 27.24 -28.81
N GLU A 363 18.33 26.18 -28.21
CA GLU A 363 16.91 25.84 -28.36
C GLU A 363 16.02 26.59 -27.36
N ALA A 364 16.59 27.29 -26.37
CA ALA A 364 15.83 27.94 -25.31
C ALA A 364 14.78 28.94 -25.84
N GLY A 365 15.09 29.69 -26.90
CA GLY A 365 14.14 30.62 -27.52
C GLY A 365 12.95 29.92 -28.21
N LEU A 366 13.11 28.67 -28.64
CA LEU A 366 12.02 27.83 -29.16
C LEU A 366 11.18 27.28 -28.02
N VAL A 367 11.83 26.77 -26.97
CA VAL A 367 11.18 26.30 -25.75
C VAL A 367 10.32 27.39 -25.11
N GLN A 368 10.85 28.60 -24.98
CA GLN A 368 10.13 29.76 -24.45
C GLN A 368 8.83 30.06 -25.22
N LYS A 369 8.83 29.93 -26.56
CA LYS A 369 7.62 30.11 -27.39
C LYS A 369 6.54 29.05 -27.14
N MET A 370 6.92 27.90 -26.57
CA MET A 370 5.98 26.84 -26.22
C MET A 370 5.40 27.02 -24.81
N LEU A 371 5.94 27.95 -24.03
CA LEU A 371 5.53 28.28 -22.67
C LEU A 371 4.77 29.62 -22.65
N GLU A 372 4.08 29.89 -21.54
CA GLU A 372 3.43 31.17 -21.26
C GLU A 372 4.40 32.03 -20.42
N GLN A 373 4.71 33.25 -20.87
CA GLN A 373 5.51 34.20 -20.08
C GLN A 373 4.67 34.76 -18.92
N VAL A 374 5.25 34.84 -17.72
CA VAL A 374 4.59 35.35 -16.53
C VAL A 374 4.71 36.89 -16.48
N GLY A 375 3.67 37.58 -16.94
CA GLY A 375 3.68 39.05 -17.00
C GLY A 375 4.77 39.56 -17.94
N SER A 376 5.63 40.45 -17.44
CA SER A 376 6.80 40.97 -18.17
C SER A 376 8.14 40.39 -17.70
N GLU A 377 8.11 39.43 -16.77
CA GLU A 377 9.31 38.86 -16.17
C GLU A 377 9.94 37.80 -17.09
N ASP A 378 11.25 37.53 -16.97
CA ASP A 378 11.92 36.42 -17.68
C ASP A 378 11.63 35.08 -16.97
N LEU A 379 10.34 34.75 -16.91
CA LEU A 379 9.78 33.61 -16.21
C LEU A 379 8.71 32.97 -17.08
N TRP A 380 8.76 31.66 -17.18
CA TRP A 380 8.00 30.90 -18.17
C TRP A 380 7.26 29.77 -17.49
N ARG A 381 6.05 29.44 -17.92
CA ARG A 381 5.28 28.33 -17.33
C ARG A 381 4.56 27.52 -18.38
N SER A 382 4.21 26.29 -18.04
CA SER A 382 3.37 25.47 -18.90
C SER A 382 2.04 26.17 -19.15
N ARG A 383 1.60 26.17 -20.41
CA ARG A 383 0.30 26.68 -20.82
C ARG A 383 -0.82 25.91 -20.07
N PRO A 384 -1.93 26.56 -19.67
CA PRO A 384 -3.02 25.90 -18.94
C PRO A 384 -3.60 24.67 -19.66
N ASP A 385 -3.58 24.68 -20.98
CA ASP A 385 -4.12 23.62 -21.86
C ASP A 385 -3.08 22.53 -22.14
N GLY A 386 -1.92 22.61 -21.49
CA GLY A 386 -0.69 21.92 -21.89
C GLY A 386 -0.19 22.45 -23.24
N PRO A 387 1.05 22.13 -23.64
CA PRO A 387 1.40 22.22 -25.04
C PRO A 387 0.71 21.07 -25.79
N ASP A 388 0.13 21.35 -26.95
CA ASP A 388 -0.44 20.29 -27.81
C ASP A 388 0.70 19.33 -28.21
N GLU A 389 0.56 18.03 -27.95
CA GLU A 389 1.52 16.99 -28.39
C GLU A 389 1.80 17.08 -29.89
N LYS A 390 0.83 17.57 -30.70
CA LYS A 390 1.03 17.83 -32.12
C LYS A 390 1.91 19.06 -32.40
N GLU A 391 1.84 20.10 -31.59
CA GLU A 391 2.74 21.26 -31.67
C GLU A 391 4.17 20.86 -31.29
N ALA A 392 4.33 20.02 -30.26
CA ALA A 392 5.63 19.51 -29.85
C ALA A 392 6.27 18.58 -30.89
N ALA A 393 5.49 17.68 -31.50
CA ALA A 393 5.96 16.79 -32.55
C ALA A 393 6.35 17.53 -33.84
N ALA A 394 5.66 18.63 -34.15
CA ALA A 394 5.95 19.51 -35.29
C ALA A 394 7.03 20.57 -35.01
N SER A 395 7.46 20.71 -33.75
CA SER A 395 8.46 21.68 -33.33
C SER A 395 9.86 21.30 -33.84
N PRO A 396 10.72 22.28 -34.20
CA PRO A 396 12.11 22.02 -34.57
C PRO A 396 13.02 21.62 -33.39
N LEU A 397 12.47 21.40 -32.19
CA LEU A 397 13.22 20.98 -31.00
C LEU A 397 13.90 19.61 -31.19
N SER A 398 15.04 19.41 -30.54
CA SER A 398 15.70 18.11 -30.38
C SER A 398 14.81 17.11 -29.65
N VAL A 399 15.12 15.81 -29.78
CA VAL A 399 14.38 14.75 -29.08
C VAL A 399 14.56 14.91 -27.57
N GLU A 400 15.79 15.22 -27.15
CA GLU A 400 16.15 15.47 -25.76
C GLU A 400 15.39 16.67 -25.18
N ALA A 401 15.27 17.77 -25.93
CA ALA A 401 14.51 18.93 -25.48
C ALA A 401 13.01 18.66 -25.38
N ARG A 402 12.46 17.82 -26.27
CA ARG A 402 11.07 17.36 -26.18
C ARG A 402 10.89 16.47 -24.95
N GLU A 403 11.71 15.45 -24.75
CA GLU A 403 11.63 14.57 -23.58
C GLU A 403 11.79 15.37 -22.26
N ALA A 404 12.61 16.42 -22.23
CA ALA A 404 12.76 17.27 -21.04
C ALA A 404 11.54 18.18 -20.77
N LEU A 405 10.80 18.59 -21.80
CA LEU A 405 9.55 19.35 -21.67
C LEU A 405 8.32 18.46 -21.45
N TYR A 406 8.40 17.21 -21.88
CA TYR A 406 7.33 16.20 -21.91
C TYR A 406 7.85 14.83 -21.38
N PRO A 407 8.27 14.73 -20.11
CA PRO A 407 8.83 13.50 -19.55
C PRO A 407 7.83 12.35 -19.39
#